data_AF-A0A924FJJ0-F1
#
_entry.id   AF-A0A924FJJ0-F1
#
_cell.length_a   1.000
_cell.length_b   1.000
_cell.length_c   1.000
_cell.angle_alpha   90.00
_cell.angle_beta   90.00
_cell.angle_gamma   90.00
#
_symmetry.space_group_name_H-M   'P 1'
#
loop_
_entity.id
_entity.type
_entity.pdbx_description
1 polymer ?
#
loop_
_entity_poly.entity_id
_entity_poly.type
_entity_poly.pdbx_seq_one_letter_code
_entity_poly.pdbx_strand_id
1 'polypeptide(L)'
;MADTVSRWEHEDVLDRMQQRLNVWPNPMRLRRQTAEHPFGSFKAWMGATHFLTKSLPRVKAEMSLHVLAYNIKRAIAILGIDGLTAAIRA
;
A
#
# COMPACT_ATOMS: atom_id res chain seq x y z
N MET A 1 16.70 27.82 35.03
CA MET A 1 16.69 26.54 34.28
C MET A 1 16.18 26.86 32.89
N ALA A 2 17.06 26.85 31.90
CA ALA A 2 16.65 26.98 30.50
C ALA A 2 16.60 25.56 29.94
N ASP A 3 15.42 25.11 29.52
CA ASP A 3 15.28 23.83 28.83
C ASP A 3 15.90 23.96 27.44
N THR A 4 17.00 23.25 27.21
CA THR A 4 17.62 23.16 25.89
C THR A 4 16.75 22.29 25.00
N VAL A 5 16.01 22.91 24.08
CA VAL A 5 15.28 22.20 23.03
C VAL A 5 16.28 21.79 21.94
N SER A 6 16.57 20.49 21.83
CA SER A 6 17.38 19.95 20.73
C SER A 6 16.51 19.70 19.50
N ARG A 7 16.89 20.31 18.38
CA ARG A 7 16.24 20.13 17.08
C ARG A 7 16.86 18.94 16.35
N TRP A 8 16.05 18.07 15.75
CA TRP A 8 16.59 16.96 14.95
C TRP A 8 17.16 17.47 13.61
N GLU A 9 18.23 16.87 13.11
CA GLU A 9 18.90 17.29 11.86
C GLU A 9 17.98 17.25 10.63
N HIS A 10 16.92 16.43 10.69
CA HIS A 10 15.94 16.25 9.62
C HIS A 10 14.52 16.67 10.04
N GLU A 11 14.41 17.64 10.94
CA GLU A 11 13.11 18.14 11.41
C GLU A 11 12.25 18.72 10.27
N ASP A 12 12.89 19.16 9.19
CA ASP A 12 12.25 19.56 7.94
C ASP A 12 11.37 18.44 7.34
N VAL A 13 11.70 17.16 7.58
CA VAL A 13 10.88 16.01 7.17
C VAL A 13 9.56 15.99 7.96
N LEU A 14 9.63 16.25 9.27
CA LEU A 14 8.47 16.28 10.16
C LEU A 14 7.59 17.50 9.85
N ASP A 15 8.20 18.66 9.64
CA ASP A 15 7.49 19.88 9.24
C ASP A 15 6.72 19.67 7.92
N ARG A 16 7.35 19.05 6.92
CA ARG A 16 6.69 18.69 5.66
C ARG A 16 5.56 17.69 5.84
N MET A 17 5.72 16.70 6.72
CA MET A 17 4.65 15.76 7.03
C MET A 17 3.47 16.47 7.69
N GLN A 18 3.75 17.35 8.67
CA GLN A 18 2.74 18.09 9.40
C GLN A 18 1.95 19.03 8.49
N GLN A 19 2.62 19.74 7.57
CA GLN A 19 1.96 20.56 6.57
C GLN A 19 0.98 19.75 5.71
N ARG A 20 1.35 18.53 5.27
CA ARG A 20 0.46 17.65 4.51
C ARG A 20 -0.74 17.20 5.32
N LEU A 21 -0.55 16.89 6.61
CA LEU A 21 -1.63 16.51 7.52
C LEU A 21 -2.57 17.68 7.84
N ASN A 22 -2.06 18.91 7.88
CA ASN A 22 -2.90 20.10 8.09
C ASN A 22 -3.79 20.36 6.87
N VAL A 23 -3.27 20.19 5.65
CA VAL A 23 -4.03 20.36 4.40
C VAL A 23 -5.00 19.21 4.16
N TRP A 24 -4.62 17.99 4.53
CA TRP A 24 -5.45 16.81 4.44
C TRP A 24 -5.45 16.10 5.80
N PRO A 25 -6.49 16.27 6.63
CA PRO A 25 -6.51 15.73 8.00
C PRO A 25 -6.74 14.22 8.10
N ASN A 26 -7.35 13.62 7.08
CA ASN A 26 -7.74 12.19 7.08
C ASN A 26 -6.94 11.21 6.17
N PRO A 27 -5.71 11.50 5.69
CA PRO A 27 -4.98 10.62 4.78
C PRO A 27 -4.61 9.29 5.41
N MET A 28 -4.24 9.31 6.69
CA MET A 28 -3.87 8.09 7.41
C MET A 28 -5.07 7.17 7.59
N ARG A 29 -6.25 7.75 7.86
CA ARG A 29 -7.50 6.99 7.94
C ARG A 29 -7.91 6.40 6.60
N LEU A 30 -7.77 7.17 5.50
CA LEU A 30 -8.04 6.64 4.16
C LEU A 30 -7.06 5.52 3.82
N ARG A 31 -5.75 5.72 4.05
CA ARG A 31 -4.72 4.71 3.82
C ARG A 31 -5.00 3.42 4.60
N ARG A 32 -5.44 3.56 5.86
CA ARG A 32 -5.89 2.43 6.69
C ARG A 32 -6.98 1.64 5.97
N GLN A 33 -8.03 2.32 5.54
CA GLN A 33 -9.19 1.71 4.89
C GLN A 33 -8.86 1.09 3.52
N THR A 34 -7.99 1.74 2.73
CA THR A 34 -7.73 1.33 1.35
C THR A 34 -6.61 0.32 1.20
N ALA A 35 -5.55 0.41 2.02
CA ALA A 35 -4.36 -0.42 1.89
C ALA A 35 -4.39 -1.65 2.80
N GLU A 36 -4.85 -1.52 4.05
CA GLU A 36 -4.75 -2.62 5.02
C GLU A 36 -5.61 -3.81 4.63
N HIS A 37 -6.80 -3.58 4.08
CA HIS A 37 -7.65 -4.68 3.63
C HIS A 37 -6.99 -5.51 2.51
N PRO A 38 -6.48 -4.92 1.40
CA PRO A 38 -5.68 -5.66 0.42
C PRO A 38 -4.51 -6.43 1.05
N PHE A 39 -3.75 -5.79 1.95
CA PHE A 39 -2.63 -6.44 2.64
C PHE A 39 -3.07 -7.64 3.49
N GLY A 40 -4.20 -7.53 4.19
CA GLY A 40 -4.79 -8.62 4.95
C GLY A 40 -5.19 -9.79 4.04
N SER A 41 -5.83 -9.49 2.90
CA SER A 41 -6.18 -10.50 1.89
C SER A 41 -4.94 -11.18 1.30
N PHE A 42 -3.89 -10.43 0.97
CA PHE A 42 -2.63 -10.99 0.49
C PHE A 42 -2.01 -11.95 1.50
N LYS A 43 -1.88 -11.52 2.76
CA LYS A 43 -1.32 -12.37 3.82
C LYS A 43 -2.15 -13.63 4.04
N ALA A 44 -3.48 -13.53 4.02
CA ALA A 44 -4.35 -14.69 4.14
C ALA A 44 -4.20 -15.67 2.97
N TRP A 45 -4.08 -15.17 1.73
CA TRP A 45 -3.90 -16.01 0.54
C TRP A 45 -2.51 -16.64 0.45
N MET A 46 -1.45 -15.93 0.86
CA MET A 46 -0.09 -16.47 0.91
C MET A 46 0.07 -17.55 1.99
N GLY A 47 -0.83 -17.60 2.98
CA GLY A 47 -0.79 -18.56 4.08
C GLY A 47 0.34 -18.30 5.07
N ALA A 48 0.65 -19.30 5.90
CA ALA A 48 1.71 -19.25 6.91
C ALA A 48 3.11 -19.58 6.33
N THR A 49 3.18 -19.95 5.05
CA THR A 49 4.41 -20.34 4.36
C THR A 49 5.16 -19.12 3.83
N HIS A 50 6.49 -19.23 3.82
CA HIS A 50 7.38 -18.23 3.23
C HIS A 50 7.22 -18.22 1.71
N PHE A 51 7.67 -17.12 1.07
CA PHE A 51 7.83 -17.05 -0.39
C PHE A 51 8.47 -18.33 -0.95
N LEU A 52 7.89 -18.83 -2.03
CA LEU A 52 8.37 -20.01 -2.74
C LEU A 52 9.78 -19.78 -3.29
N THR A 53 10.06 -18.55 -3.72
CA THR A 53 11.33 -18.17 -4.32
C THR A 53 12.34 -17.62 -3.30
N LYS A 54 13.63 -17.71 -3.65
CA LYS A 54 14.75 -17.14 -2.90
C LYS A 54 15.49 -16.11 -3.75
N SER A 55 16.05 -15.11 -3.06
CA SER A 55 16.66 -13.87 -3.58
C SER A 55 15.65 -12.74 -3.86
N LEU A 56 16.10 -11.50 -3.61
CA LEU A 56 15.27 -10.30 -3.68
C LEU A 56 14.57 -10.10 -5.03
N PRO A 57 15.23 -10.31 -6.20
CA PRO A 57 14.57 -10.15 -7.49
C PRO A 57 13.41 -11.14 -7.70
N ARG A 58 13.58 -12.40 -7.26
CA ARG A 58 12.55 -13.43 -7.44
C ARG A 58 11.36 -13.23 -6.50
N VAL A 59 11.66 -12.88 -5.23
CA VAL A 59 10.63 -12.55 -4.24
C VAL A 59 9.79 -11.34 -4.69
N LYS A 60 10.43 -10.33 -5.31
CA LYS A 60 9.71 -9.19 -5.89
C LYS A 60 8.76 -9.62 -7.00
N ALA A 61 9.17 -10.54 -7.87
CA ALA A 61 8.31 -11.06 -8.93
C ALA A 61 7.12 -11.83 -8.34
N GLU A 62 7.36 -12.69 -7.34
CA GLU A 62 6.32 -13.44 -6.65
C GLU A 62 5.28 -12.51 -5.97
N MET A 63 5.74 -11.47 -5.26
CA MET A 63 4.86 -10.45 -4.69
C MET A 63 4.09 -9.69 -5.78
N SER A 64 4.73 -9.37 -6.90
CA SER A 64 4.07 -8.66 -8.02
C SER A 64 2.94 -9.48 -8.63
N LEU A 65 3.12 -10.80 -8.77
CA LEU A 65 2.08 -11.71 -9.26
C LEU A 65 0.89 -11.80 -8.29
N HIS A 66 1.13 -11.88 -6.98
CA HIS A 66 0.07 -11.86 -5.98
C HIS A 66 -0.75 -10.56 -6.07
N VAL A 67 -0.06 -9.41 -6.13
CA VAL A 67 -0.70 -8.09 -6.26
C VAL A 67 -1.53 -8.00 -7.54
N LEU A 68 -0.99 -8.49 -8.67
CA LEU A 68 -1.70 -8.51 -9.94
C LEU A 68 -2.97 -9.36 -9.87
N ALA A 69 -2.89 -10.57 -9.31
CA ALA A 69 -4.03 -11.47 -9.17
C ALA A 69 -5.15 -10.86 -8.32
N TYR A 70 -4.81 -10.23 -7.19
CA TYR A 70 -5.79 -9.51 -6.38
C TYR A 70 -6.41 -8.33 -7.11
N ASN A 71 -5.60 -7.53 -7.81
CA ASN A 71 -6.10 -6.37 -8.55
C ASN A 71 -7.08 -6.79 -9.63
N ILE A 72 -6.79 -7.86 -10.38
CA ILE A 72 -7.73 -8.42 -11.38
C ILE A 72 -9.00 -8.89 -10.69
N LYS A 73 -8.91 -9.67 -9.61
CA LYS A 73 -10.09 -10.16 -8.88
C LYS A 73 -10.94 -9.01 -8.36
N ARG A 74 -10.32 -7.96 -7.81
CA ARG A 74 -10.99 -6.76 -7.31
C ARG A 74 -11.63 -5.95 -8.44
N ALA A 75 -10.94 -5.79 -9.55
CA ALA A 75 -11.47 -5.10 -10.72
C ALA A 75 -12.69 -5.82 -11.29
N ILE A 76 -12.66 -7.16 -11.40
CA ILE A 76 -13.82 -7.96 -11.78
C ILE A 76 -14.96 -7.78 -10.77
N ALA A 77 -14.69 -7.74 -9.47
CA ALA A 77 -15.72 -7.55 -8.45
C ALA A 77 -16.39 -6.17 -8.50
N ILE A 78 -15.66 -5.13 -8.94
CA ILE A 78 -16.16 -3.74 -9.02
C ILE A 78 -16.83 -3.45 -10.37
N LEU A 79 -16.21 -3.89 -11.47
CA LEU A 79 -16.58 -3.52 -12.84
C LEU A 79 -17.33 -4.63 -13.59
N GLY A 80 -17.30 -5.88 -13.09
CA GLY A 80 -17.69 -7.06 -13.86
C GLY A 80 -16.64 -7.45 -14.91
N ILE A 81 -16.81 -8.63 -15.52
CA ILE A 81 -15.92 -9.15 -16.55
C ILE A 81 -15.98 -8.28 -17.81
N ASP A 82 -17.19 -7.91 -18.24
CA ASP A 82 -17.39 -7.12 -19.45
C ASP A 82 -16.84 -5.70 -19.30
N GLY A 83 -17.10 -5.07 -18.14
CA GLY A 83 -16.59 -3.74 -17.83
C GLY A 83 -15.06 -3.69 -17.78
N LEU A 84 -14.43 -4.70 -17.16
CA LEU A 84 -12.97 -4.83 -17.17
C LEU A 84 -12.42 -5.05 -18.59
N THR A 85 -13.06 -5.93 -19.38
CA THR A 85 -12.63 -6.22 -20.75
C THR A 85 -12.71 -4.99 -21.65
N ALA A 86 -13.77 -4.19 -21.51
CA ALA A 86 -13.92 -2.93 -22.22
C ALA A 86 -12.82 -1.93 -21.83
N ALA A 87 -12.54 -1.79 -20.52
CA ALA A 87 -11.53 -0.86 -20.01
C ALA A 87 -10.10 -1.21 -20.45
N ILE A 88 -9.77 -2.50 -20.64
CA ILE A 88 -8.44 -2.93 -21.10
C ILE A 88 -8.24 -2.69 -22.61
N ARG A 89 -9.32 -2.69 -23.39
CA ARG A 89 -9.28 -2.52 -24.86
C ARG A 89 -9.26 -1.06 -25.31
N ALA A 90 -9.62 -0.13 -24.43
CA ALA A 90 -9.63 1.31 -24.68
C ALA A 90 -8.21 1.90 -24.59
#